data_AF-C9ZH19-F1
#
_entry.id   AF-C9ZH19-F1
#
_cell.length_a   1.000
_cell.length_b   1.000
_cell.length_c   1.000
_cell.angle_alpha   90.00
_cell.angle_beta   90.00
_cell.angle_gamma   90.00
#
_symmetry.space_group_name_H-M   'P 1'
#
loop_
_entity.id
_entity.type
_entity.pdbx_description
1 polymer ?
#
loop_
_entity_poly.entity_id
_entity_poly.type
_entity_poly.pdbx_seq_one_letter_code
_entity_poly.pdbx_strand_id
1 'polypeptide(L)' 'MHALRHFYASVLLDAGENIKALAEYLGHSDPGLTLRVYAHPTPSSQKRTRKAVAAVFDTARPEPSRT' A
#
# COMPACT_ATOMS: atom_id res chain seq x y z
N MET A 1 16.70 -6.90 17.23
CA MET A 1 15.74 -7.72 16.45
C MET A 1 14.48 -6.97 16.01
N HIS A 2 14.07 -5.87 16.67
CA HIS A 2 12.84 -5.13 16.31
C HIS A 2 12.96 -4.28 15.03
N ALA A 3 14.09 -3.60 14.83
CA ALA A 3 14.32 -2.72 13.67
C ALA A 3 14.29 -3.43 12.32
N LEU A 4 14.88 -4.63 12.21
CA LEU A 4 14.88 -5.41 10.97
C LEU A 4 13.48 -5.91 10.62
N ARG A 5 12.71 -6.35 11.61
CA ARG A 5 11.31 -6.76 11.41
C ARG A 5 10.45 -5.58 10.97
N HIS A 6 10.66 -4.40 11.54
CA HIS A 6 10.04 -3.15 11.08
C HIS A 6 10.43 -2.80 9.65
N PHE A 7 11.72 -2.87 9.31
CA PHE A 7 12.19 -2.58 7.96
C PHE A 7 11.59 -3.55 6.94
N TYR A 8 11.62 -4.86 7.21
CA TYR A 8 11.03 -5.89 6.37
C TYR A 8 9.54 -5.65 6.11
N ALA A 9 8.77 -5.39 7.16
CA ALA A 9 7.35 -5.10 7.05
C ALA A 9 7.06 -3.83 6.24
N SER A 10 7.83 -2.75 6.48
CA SER A 10 7.68 -1.48 5.75
C SER A 10 7.97 -1.64 4.25
N VAL A 11 9.01 -2.40 3.88
CA VAL A 11 9.37 -2.63 2.47
C VAL A 11 8.28 -3.40 1.73
N LEU A 12 7.75 -4.47 2.35
CA LEU A 12 6.68 -5.26 1.75
C LEU A 12 5.39 -4.44 1.58
N LEU A 13 5.01 -3.64 2.57
CA LEU A 13 3.85 -2.77 2.45
C LEU A 13 4.06 -1.66 1.40
N ASP A 14 5.27 -1.11 1.29
CA ASP A 14 5.56 -0.13 0.23
C ASP A 14 5.48 -0.75 -1.16
N ALA A 15 5.86 -2.03 -1.31
CA ALA A 15 5.70 -2.80 -2.54
C ALA A 15 4.24 -3.16 -2.87
N GLY A 16 3.30 -2.96 -1.94
CA GLY A 16 1.88 -3.26 -2.12
C GLY A 16 1.45 -4.66 -1.67
N GLU A 17 2.27 -5.33 -0.85
CA GLU A 17 1.94 -6.65 -0.29
C GLU A 17 0.66 -6.60 0.57
N ASN A 18 -0.07 -7.71 0.61
CA ASN A 18 -1.30 -7.80 1.40
C ASN A 18 -0.99 -7.84 2.91
N ILE A 19 -1.71 -7.04 3.70
CA ILE A 19 -1.53 -6.99 5.16
C ILE A 19 -1.78 -8.35 5.85
N LYS A 20 -2.66 -9.19 5.31
CA LYS A 20 -2.91 -10.56 5.80
C LYS A 20 -1.72 -11.48 5.50
N ALA A 21 -1.18 -11.43 4.29
CA ALA A 21 0.01 -12.19 3.93
C ALA A 21 1.21 -11.79 4.79
N LEU A 22 1.40 -10.47 5.00
CA LEU A 22 2.42 -9.97 5.92
C LEU A 22 2.20 -10.46 7.36
N ALA A 23 0.95 -10.49 7.84
CA ALA A 23 0.64 -11.03 9.16
C ALA A 23 1.02 -12.52 9.25
N GLU A 24 0.74 -13.33 8.23
CA GLU A 24 1.15 -14.73 8.16
C GLU A 24 2.67 -14.90 8.19
N TYR A 25 3.43 -14.12 7.39
CA TYR A 25 4.90 -14.15 7.38
C TYR A 25 5.51 -13.82 8.75
N LEU A 26 4.84 -12.94 9.48
CA LEU A 26 5.25 -12.51 10.80
C LEU A 26 4.73 -13.44 11.91
N GLY A 27 3.86 -14.40 11.60
CA GLY A 27 3.23 -15.29 12.58
C GLY A 27 2.22 -14.57 13.48
N HIS A 28 1.59 -13.51 12.98
CA HIS A 28 0.54 -12.78 13.67
C HIS A 28 -0.83 -13.36 13.34
N SER A 29 -1.49 -13.93 14.35
CA SER A 29 -2.86 -14.46 14.23
C SER A 29 -3.90 -13.37 13.99
N ASP A 30 -3.63 -12.14 14.44
CA ASP A 30 -4.45 -10.96 14.20
C ASP A 30 -3.74 -9.99 13.24
N PRO A 31 -4.21 -9.86 11.98
CA PRO A 31 -3.72 -8.84 11.04
C PRO A 31 -3.89 -7.40 11.54
N GLY A 32 -4.84 -7.15 12.45
CA GLY A 32 -5.05 -5.85 13.08
C GLY A 32 -3.86 -5.40 13.93
N LEU A 33 -3.10 -6.33 14.51
CA LEU A 33 -1.83 -6.03 15.17
C LEU A 33 -0.78 -5.59 14.14
N THR A 34 -0.64 -6.32 13.04
CA THR A 34 0.30 -6.01 11.95
C THR A 34 0.03 -4.63 11.36
N LEU A 35 -1.25 -4.32 11.11
CA LEU A 35 -1.67 -3.04 10.56
C LEU A 35 -1.26 -1.89 11.48
N ARG A 36 -1.58 -2.00 12.78
CA ARG A 36 -1.29 -0.96 13.77
C ARG A 36 0.20 -0.69 13.97
N VAL A 37 1.04 -1.71 13.80
CA VAL A 37 2.48 -1.62 14.08
C VAL A 37 3.29 -1.22 12.84
N TYR A 38 2.87 -1.64 11.64
CA TYR A 38 3.69 -1.52 10.44
C TYR A 38 3.11 -0.68 9.30
N ALA A 39 1.80 -0.43 9.26
CA ALA A 39 1.17 0.26 8.13
C ALA A 39 1.22 1.79 8.21
N HIS A 40 2.43 2.34 8.26
CA HIS A 40 2.63 3.78 8.23
C HIS A 40 2.66 4.32 6.78
N PRO A 41 1.89 5.37 6.46
CA PRO A 41 1.94 5.99 5.14
C PRO A 41 3.30 6.64 4.89
N THR A 42 4.00 6.18 3.85
CA THR A 42 5.22 6.82 3.35
C THR A 42 4.89 7.91 2.33
N PRO A 43 5.74 8.94 2.14
CA PRO A 43 5.54 9.93 1.08
C PRO A 43 5.48 9.29 -0.33
N SER A 44 6.26 8.22 -0.55
CA SER A 44 6.24 7.43 -1.80
C SER A 44 4.88 6.76 -2.02
N SER A 45 4.32 6.13 -0.99
CA SER A 45 3.00 5.48 -1.04
C SER A 45 1.90 6.48 -1.41
N GLN A 46 1.89 7.67 -0.78
CA GLN A 46 0.92 8.71 -1.12
C GLN A 46 0.99 9.13 -2.60
N LYS A 47 2.21 9.29 -3.14
CA LYS A 47 2.40 9.64 -4.56
C LYS A 47 1.88 8.53 -5.49
N ARG A 48 2.15 7.25 -5.16
CA ARG A 48 1.62 6.11 -5.93
C ARG A 48 0.10 6.05 -5.88
N THR A 49 -0.51 6.23 -4.71
CA THR A 49 -1.96 6.26 -4.55
C THR A 49 -2.59 7.38 -5.39
N ARG A 50 -2.03 8.59 -5.33
CA ARG A 50 -2.51 9.71 -6.17
C ARG A 50 -2.43 9.39 -7.66
N LYS A 51 -1.32 8.81 -8.12
CA LYS A 51 -1.14 8.41 -9.52
C LYS A 51 -2.15 7.34 -9.94
N ALA A 52 -2.38 6.33 -9.09
CA ALA A 52 -3.34 5.26 -9.36
C ALA A 52 -4.77 5.81 -9.49
N VAL A 53 -5.18 6.70 -8.58
CA VAL A 53 -6.49 7.36 -8.61
C VAL A 53 -6.62 8.23 -9.88
N ALA A 54 -5.62 9.04 -10.20
CA ALA A 54 -5.63 9.88 -11.39
C ALA A 54 -5.80 9.07 -12.68
N ALA A 55 -5.09 7.94 -12.81
CA ALA A 55 -5.19 7.08 -13.97
C ALA A 55 -6.62 6.52 -14.19
N VAL A 56 -7.32 6.16 -13.12
CA VAL A 56 -8.73 5.72 -13.20
C VAL A 56 -9.61 6.83 -13.77
N PHE A 57 -9.46 8.06 -13.29
CA PHE A 57 -10.24 9.20 -13.79
C PHE A 57 -9.87 9.60 -15.23
N ASP A 58 -8.60 9.49 -15.61
CA ASP A 58 -8.17 9.77 -16.99
C ASP A 58 -8.79 8.77 -17.98
N THR A 59 -8.87 7.49 -17.62
CA THR A 59 -9.53 6.46 -18.46
C THR A 59 -11.04 6.62 -18.54
N ALA A 60 -11.66 7.20 -17.52
CA ALA A 60 -13.10 7.41 -17.46
C ALA A 60 -13.56 8.69 -18.18
N ARG A 61 -12.63 9.54 -18.66
CA ARG A 61 -12.97 10.77 -19.37
C ARG A 61 -13.46 10.44 -20.79
N PRO A 62 -14.72 10.72 -21.15
CA PRO A 62 -15.19 10.53 -22.52
C PRO A 62 -14.43 11.48 -23.46
N GLU A 63 -14.08 10.98 -24.65
CA GLU A 63 -13.44 11.77 -25.70
C GLU A 63 -14.26 13.04 -25.99
N PRO A 64 -13.65 14.24 -26.02
CA PRO A 64 -14.36 15.45 -26.38
C PRO A 64 -14.87 15.30 -27.82
N SER A 65 -16.18 15.43 -28.02
CA SER A 65 -16.81 15.37 -29.34
C SER A 65 -16.18 16.42 -30.25
N ARG A 66 -15.38 15.98 -31.23
CA ARG A 66 -14.87 16.85 -32.30
C ARG A 66 -16.08 17.32 -33.13
N THR A 67 -16.46 18.57 -32.95
CA THR A 67 -17.36 19.34 -33.85
C THR A 67 -16.49 20.36 -34.55
#